data_AF-A0A0S6WXM7-F1
#
_entry.id   AF-A0A0S6WXM7-F1
#
_cell.length_a   1.000
_cell.length_b   1.000
_cell.length_c   1.000
_cell.angle_alpha   90.00
_cell.angle_beta   90.00
_cell.angle_gamma   90.00
#
_symmetry.space_group_name_H-M   'P 1'
#
loop_
_entity.id
_entity.type
_entity.pdbx_description
1 polymer ?
#
loop_
_entity_poly.entity_id
_entity_poly.type
_entity_poly.pdbx_seq_one_letter_code
_entity_poly.pdbx_strand_id
1 'polypeptide(L)' 'MLDALRGEDSIAELCRREGIAQSLYYTWSKEFMEAGKRRLAGDTARSATTGVVQDLRREARALKECVADLTLENRLLKKA' A
#
# COMPACT_ATOMS: atom_id res chain seq x y z
N MET A 1 10.63 -20.32 -12.49
CA MET A 1 10.84 -19.31 -11.42
C MET A 1 9.97 -19.56 -10.20
N LEU A 2 8.66 -19.78 -10.38
CA LEU A 2 7.77 -20.18 -9.27
C LEU A 2 8.12 -21.56 -8.70
N ASP A 3 8.58 -22.51 -9.53
CA ASP A 3 8.97 -23.85 -9.06
C ASP A 3 10.22 -23.82 -8.14
N ALA A 4 11.16 -22.91 -8.39
CA ALA A 4 12.29 -22.71 -7.50
C ALA A 4 11.91 -22.03 -6.17
N LEU A 5 10.79 -21.31 -6.12
CA LEU A 5 10.23 -20.80 -4.86
C LEU A 5 9.50 -21.90 -4.07
N ARG A 6 9.04 -22.96 -4.76
CA ARG A 6 8.45 -24.16 -4.12
C ARG A 6 9.49 -25.12 -3.57
N GLY A 7 10.74 -25.05 -4.05
CA GLY A 7 11.86 -25.84 -3.55
C GLY A 7 11.87 -27.31 -3.98
N GLU A 8 11.06 -27.66 -4.98
CA GLU A 8 10.88 -29.05 -5.44
C GLU A 8 12.03 -29.53 -6.35
N ASP A 9 12.66 -28.62 -7.10
CA ASP A 9 13.82 -28.89 -7.96
C ASP A 9 15.03 -28.06 -7.49
N SER A 10 16.25 -28.60 -7.61
CA SER A 10 17.44 -27.76 -7.39
C SER A 10 17.55 -26.68 -8.47
N ILE A 11 18.08 -25.50 -8.12
CA ILE A 11 18.27 -24.40 -9.09
C ILE A 11 19.11 -24.86 -10.29
N ALA A 12 20.08 -25.75 -10.07
CA ALA A 12 20.90 -26.32 -11.13
C ALA A 12 20.10 -27.20 -12.10
N GLU A 13 19.18 -28.03 -11.60
CA GLU A 13 18.29 -28.85 -12.43
C GLU A 13 17.31 -28.00 -13.21
N LEU A 14 16.70 -27.00 -12.55
CA LEU A 14 15.82 -26.05 -13.20
C LEU A 14 16.55 -25.29 -14.33
N CYS A 15 17.75 -24.79 -14.08
CA CYS A 15 18.52 -24.07 -15.09
C CYS A 15 18.90 -24.97 -16.28
N ARG A 16 19.22 -26.25 -16.04
CA ARG A 16 19.48 -27.23 -17.11
C ARG A 16 18.23 -27.53 -17.94
N ARG A 17 17.08 -27.73 -17.28
CA ARG A 17 15.79 -28.01 -17.96
C ARG A 17 15.35 -26.84 -18.84
N GLU A 18 15.48 -25.62 -18.32
CA GLU A 18 15.03 -24.41 -19.01
C GLU A 18 16.08 -23.83 -19.97
N GLY A 19 17.28 -24.42 -20.05
CA GLY A 19 18.35 -23.97 -20.95
C GLY A 19 18.92 -22.59 -20.58
N ILE A 20 18.87 -22.20 -19.30
CA ILE A 20 19.37 -20.90 -18.81
C ILE A 20 20.64 -21.05 -17.98
N ALA A 21 21.48 -20.01 -17.98
CA ALA A 21 22.61 -19.96 -17.07
C ALA A 21 22.14 -19.70 -15.62
N GLN A 22 22.74 -20.37 -14.64
CA GLN A 22 22.41 -20.16 -13.23
C GLN A 22 22.66 -18.71 -12.78
N SER A 23 23.68 -18.04 -13.33
CA SER A 23 23.94 -16.61 -13.06
C SER A 23 22.76 -15.73 -13.47
N LEU A 24 22.13 -16.03 -14.61
CA LEU A 24 20.95 -15.32 -15.10
C LEU A 24 19.74 -15.55 -14.19
N TYR A 25 19.54 -16.80 -13.73
CA TYR A 25 18.51 -17.12 -12.76
C TYR A 25 18.63 -16.29 -11.48
N TYR A 26 19.84 -16.20 -10.91
CA TYR A 26 20.05 -15.44 -9.67
C TYR A 26 19.84 -13.93 -9.86
N THR A 27 20.27 -13.37 -10.99
CA THR A 27 20.02 -11.96 -11.32
C THR A 27 18.52 -11.68 -11.36
N TRP A 28 17.76 -12.44 -12.14
CA TRP A 28 16.31 -12.25 -12.24
C TRP A 28 15.58 -12.52 -10.92
N SER A 29 15.99 -13.56 -10.17
CA SER A 29 15.42 -13.87 -8.85
C SER A 29 15.59 -12.70 -7.89
N LYS A 30 16.77 -12.10 -7.84
CA LYS A 30 17.04 -10.92 -7.03
C LYS A 30 16.17 -9.73 -7.45
N GLU A 31 16.13 -9.41 -8.75
CA GLU A 31 15.34 -8.29 -9.28
C GLU A 31 13.85 -8.45 -8.99
N PHE A 32 13.32 -9.65 -9.19
CA PHE A 32 11.93 -9.99 -8.91
C PHE A 32 11.58 -9.84 -7.42
N MET A 33 12.41 -10.38 -6.53
CA MET A 33 12.20 -10.27 -5.09
C MET A 33 12.28 -8.82 -4.61
N GLU A 34 13.22 -8.03 -5.13
CA GLU A 34 13.32 -6.61 -4.80
C GLU A 34 12.12 -5.80 -5.30
N ALA A 35 11.63 -6.06 -6.51
CA ALA A 35 10.41 -5.45 -7.03
C ALA A 35 9.19 -5.80 -6.17
N GLY A 36 9.06 -7.06 -5.76
CA GLY A 36 8.00 -7.54 -4.87
C GLY A 36 8.01 -6.85 -3.51
N LYS A 37 9.16 -6.77 -2.85
CA LYS A 37 9.32 -6.07 -1.57
C LYS A 37 8.93 -4.59 -1.67
N ARG A 38 9.41 -3.89 -2.71
CA ARG A 38 9.08 -2.47 -2.94
C ARG A 38 7.58 -2.25 -3.10
N ARG A 39 6.90 -3.12 -3.85
CA ARG A 39 5.44 -3.05 -4.01
C ARG A 39 4.71 -3.24 -2.69
N LEU A 40 5.06 -4.28 -1.93
CA LEU A 40 4.43 -4.58 -0.63
C LEU A 40 4.61 -3.43 0.38
N ALA A 41 5.81 -2.85 0.44
CA ALA A 41 6.06 -1.67 1.26
C ALA A 41 5.18 -0.47 0.84
N GLY A 42 5.03 -0.23 -0.46
CA GLY A 42 4.15 0.81 -1.00
C GLY A 42 2.67 0.60 -0.69
N ASP A 43 2.16 -0.63 -0.81
CA ASP A 43 0.75 -0.94 -0.50
C ASP A 43 0.47 -0.88 1.02
N THR A 44 1.46 -1.20 1.85
CA THR A 44 1.40 -1.01 3.30
C THR A 44 1.33 0.47 3.65
N ALA A 45 2.18 1.30 3.05
CA ALA A 45 2.15 2.75 3.24
C ALA A 45 0.80 3.37 2.80
N ARG A 46 0.26 2.94 1.65
CA ARG A 46 -1.06 3.38 1.19
C ARG A 46 -2.18 2.98 2.16
N SER A 47 -2.15 1.75 2.67
CA SER A 47 -3.12 1.28 3.67
C SER A 47 -3.09 2.14 4.93
N ALA A 48 -1.89 2.49 5.42
CA ALA A 48 -1.74 3.39 6.56
C ALA A 48 -2.32 4.80 6.28
N THR A 49 -2.11 5.35 5.08
CA THR A 49 -2.68 6.67 4.71
C THR A 49 -4.20 6.67 4.59
N THR A 50 -4.81 5.54 4.24
CA THR A 50 -6.27 5.45 4.05
C THR A 50 -7.03 5.68 5.36
N GLY A 51 -6.49 5.20 6.49
CA GLY A 51 -7.07 5.47 7.83
C GLY A 51 -7.07 6.96 8.15
N VAL A 52 -5.94 7.64 7.96
CA VAL A 52 -5.81 9.09 8.16
C VAL A 52 -6.83 9.87 7.32
N VAL A 53 -7.06 9.48 6.07
CA VAL A 53 -8.07 10.13 5.21
C VAL A 53 -9.49 9.94 5.74
N GLN A 54 -9.82 8.76 6.31
CA GLN A 54 -11.13 8.53 6.91
C GLN A 54 -11.32 9.37 8.18
N ASP A 55 -10.30 9.43 9.03
CA ASP A 55 -10.33 10.24 10.25
C ASP A 55 -10.50 11.73 9.94
N LEU A 56 -9.71 12.25 8.99
CA LEU A 56 -9.83 13.64 8.52
C LEU A 56 -11.22 13.93 7.95
N ARG A 57 -11.84 12.99 7.23
CA ARG A 57 -13.21 13.16 6.72
C ARG A 57 -14.25 13.20 7.85
N ARG A 58 -14.04 12.44 8.92
CA ARG A 58 -14.92 12.46 10.10
C ARG A 58 -14.79 13.78 10.85
N GLU A 59 -13.56 14.23 11.10
CA GLU A 59 -13.28 15.52 11.74
C GLU A 59 -13.86 16.68 10.93
N ALA A 60 -13.65 16.69 9.61
CA ALA A 60 -14.20 17.71 8.73
C ALA A 60 -15.73 17.78 8.76
N ARG A 61 -16.42 16.66 9.02
CA ARG A 61 -17.88 16.64 9.17
C ARG A 61 -18.31 17.26 10.50
N ALA A 62 -17.68 16.85 11.60
CA ALA A 62 -17.96 17.40 12.93
C ALA A 62 -17.71 18.92 12.99
N LEU A 63 -16.63 19.39 12.36
CA LEU A 63 -16.33 20.83 12.28
C LEU A 63 -17.39 21.59 11.48
N LYS A 64 -17.89 21.02 10.37
CA LYS A 64 -18.96 21.65 9.58
C LYS A 64 -20.25 21.79 10.37
N GLU A 65 -20.62 20.77 11.16
CA GLU A 65 -21.80 20.80 12.03
C GLU A 65 -21.65 21.89 13.10
N CYS A 66 -20.54 21.91 13.82
CA CYS A 66 -20.26 22.93 14.84
C CYS A 66 -20.28 24.36 14.26
N VAL A 67 -19.68 24.57 13.08
CA VAL A 67 -19.72 25.87 12.40
C VAL A 67 -21.15 26.27 12.01
N ALA A 68 -21.97 25.32 11.55
CA ALA A 68 -23.36 25.59 11.22
C ALA A 68 -24.16 26.04 12.46
N ASP A 69 -24.02 25.32 13.57
CA ASP A 69 -24.69 25.64 14.83
C ASP A 69 -24.27 27.01 15.36
N LEU A 70 -22.96 27.26 15.43
CA LEU A 70 -22.42 28.56 15.84
C LEU A 70 -22.85 29.71 14.92
N THR A 71 -23.00 29.44 13.62
CA THR A 71 -23.49 30.43 12.64
C THR A 71 -24.96 30.77 12.88
N LEU A 72 -25.78 29.76 13.22
CA LEU A 72 -27.19 29.97 13.56
C LEU A 72 -27.33 30.76 14.85
N GLU A 73 -26.60 30.39 15.90
CA GLU A 73 -26.57 31.13 17.17
C GLU A 73 -26.14 32.58 16.98
N ASN A 74 -25.06 32.82 16.23
CA ASN A 74 -24.60 34.19 15.92
C ASN A 74 -25.67 35.02 15.22
N ARG A 75 -26.42 34.42 14.28
CA ARG A 75 -27.49 35.12 13.57
C ARG A 75 -28.66 35.46 14.49
N LEU A 76 -28.98 34.59 15.44
CA LEU A 76 -30.01 34.86 16.45
C LEU A 76 -29.58 36.01 17.37
N LEU A 77 -28.35 35.94 17.90
CA LEU A 77 -27.82 36.97 18.80
C LEU A 77 -27.72 38.35 18.14
N LYS A 78 -27.41 38.42 16.85
CA LYS A 78 -27.34 39.69 16.10
C LYS A 78 -28.72 40.27 15.72
N LYS A 79 -29.79 39.47 15.82
CA LYS A 79 -31.17 39.90 15.54
C LYS A 79 -31.93 40.30 16.81
N ALA A 80 -31.44 39.92 17.99
CA ALA A 80 -31.87 40.45 19.28
C ALA A 80 -31.27 41.85 19.50
#